data_AF-A0A4Y7M118-F1
#
_entry.id   AF-A0A4Y7M118-F1
#
_cell.length_a   1.000
_cell.length_b   1.000
_cell.length_c   1.000
_cell.angle_alpha   90.00
_cell.angle_beta   90.00
_cell.angle_gamma   90.00
#
_symmetry.space_group_name_H-M   'P 1'
#
loop_
_entity.id
_entity.type
_entity.pdbx_description
1 polymer ?
#
loop_
_entity_poly.entity_id
_entity_poly.type
_entity_poly.pdbx_seq_one_letter_code
_entity_poly.pdbx_strand_id
1 'polypeptide(L)'
;MRKKRYQNLQKLAEQRRAAMQASTNAGSGGLDGETASSTVAKSHCKNNKSGSSTVVQVTAVADTDDLALVSQGKNLNVMYGASPSTIDKYSRVIFPKKRKLFKASVIVNVYVSNDCRTDGVTQTRTFKEVNIEWVPPPKVSCLDPMKSGDGGKLPQLDLSRPQFKFARNKSKAQFADREDISPDIKKVTSLEFAPLRKQVQVIKHDVLGNIQRHTFDCASLEAAIACLTIKIRNQQRHTTKCKRDVMSRVICKENIERRNSLLKHLRKFDYKRFEWLLEKLDLVYHPHPETIIPVTRKGSIIKLTTIYCERIRNGRLEAYKKELDMEKVKFANEKAELEKWIEEEERQLGLIN
;
A
#
# COMPACT_ATOMS: atom_id res chain seq x y z
N MET A 1 28.32 51.45 -4.45
CA MET A 1 27.84 50.06 -4.23
C MET A 1 28.09 49.53 -2.81
N ARG A 2 29.25 49.77 -2.17
CA ARG A 2 29.57 49.26 -0.81
C ARG A 2 28.72 49.84 0.34
N LYS A 3 28.42 51.15 0.34
CA LYS A 3 27.66 51.82 1.42
C LYS A 3 26.21 51.31 1.57
N LYS A 4 25.53 51.00 0.45
CA LYS A 4 24.18 50.41 0.46
C LYS A 4 24.16 48.97 0.97
N ARG A 5 25.19 48.17 0.66
CA ARG A 5 25.32 46.80 1.20
C ARG A 5 25.53 46.83 2.72
N TYR A 6 26.39 47.73 3.21
CA TYR A 6 26.61 47.88 4.65
C TYR A 6 25.33 48.28 5.39
N GLN A 7 24.59 49.26 4.86
CA GLN A 7 23.31 49.68 5.43
C GLN A 7 22.25 48.55 5.42
N ASN A 8 22.23 47.73 4.38
CA ASN A 8 21.32 46.58 4.31
C ASN A 8 21.70 45.47 5.30
N LEU A 9 22.99 45.21 5.50
CA LEU A 9 23.47 44.26 6.51
C LEU A 9 23.16 44.74 7.93
N GLN A 10 23.29 46.05 8.18
CA GLN A 10 22.98 46.66 9.46
C GLN A 10 21.47 46.56 9.78
N LYS A 11 20.61 46.82 8.79
CA LYS A 11 19.15 46.62 8.91
C LYS A 11 18.77 45.16 9.14
N LEU A 12 19.45 44.21 8.49
CA LEU A 12 19.19 42.78 8.66
C LEU A 12 19.59 42.29 10.07
N ALA A 13 20.70 42.82 10.60
CA ALA A 13 21.16 42.53 11.96
C ALA A 13 20.20 43.08 13.03
N GLU A 14 19.67 44.28 12.83
CA GLU A 14 18.64 44.88 13.72
C GLU A 14 17.35 44.07 13.73
N GLN A 15 16.87 43.61 12.57
CA GLN A 15 15.69 42.74 12.46
C GLN A 15 15.87 41.40 13.19
N ARG A 16 17.06 40.80 13.12
CA ARG A 16 17.38 39.56 13.85
C ARG A 16 17.43 39.78 15.36
N ARG A 17 17.98 40.90 15.84
CA ARG A 17 17.97 41.25 17.28
C ARG A 17 16.55 41.47 17.80
N ALA A 18 15.70 42.16 17.03
CA ALA A 18 14.31 42.37 17.39
C ALA A 18 13.51 41.05 17.48
N ALA A 19 13.76 40.11 16.55
CA ALA A 19 13.14 38.79 16.58
C ALA A 19 13.58 37.95 17.79
N MET A 20 14.85 38.05 18.20
CA MET A 20 15.38 37.37 19.39
C MET A 20 14.82 37.96 20.69
N GLN A 21 14.63 39.29 20.77
CA GLN A 21 13.98 39.92 21.94
C GLN A 21 12.49 39.59 22.02
N ALA A 22 11.82 39.40 20.89
CA ALA A 22 10.42 38.98 20.84
C ALA A 22 10.23 37.52 21.31
N SER A 23 11.21 36.63 21.10
CA SER A 23 11.13 35.25 21.57
C SER A 23 11.44 35.10 23.06
N THR A 24 12.33 35.94 23.62
CA THR A 24 12.64 35.92 25.06
C THR A 24 11.49 36.45 25.93
N ASN A 25 10.70 37.41 25.43
CA ASN A 25 9.55 37.96 26.15
C ASN A 25 8.30 37.06 26.12
N ALA A 26 8.30 35.98 25.34
CA ALA A 26 7.20 35.00 25.30
C ALA A 26 7.39 33.82 26.26
N GLY A 27 8.51 33.75 26.99
CA GLY A 27 8.90 32.60 27.83
C GLY A 27 8.94 32.83 29.34
N SER A 28 8.58 34.01 29.83
CA SER A 28 8.62 34.33 31.28
C SER A 28 7.30 34.94 31.75
N GLY A 29 6.39 34.09 32.22
CA GLY A 29 5.12 34.51 32.83
C GLY A 29 4.55 33.44 33.78
N GLY A 30 4.98 33.50 35.04
CA GLY A 30 4.16 33.21 36.23
C GLY A 30 3.97 31.76 36.67
N LEU A 31 4.73 31.35 37.68
CA LEU A 31 4.26 30.46 38.76
C LEU A 31 3.62 31.32 39.87
N ASP A 32 2.81 30.68 40.73
CA ASP A 32 2.13 31.12 41.98
C ASP A 32 0.60 31.16 41.79
N GLY A 33 -0.29 30.49 42.55
CA GLY A 33 -0.25 29.54 43.67
C GLY A 33 -1.71 29.27 44.12
N GLU A 34 -2.00 28.06 44.62
CA GLU A 34 -3.08 27.63 45.56
C GLU A 34 -4.57 28.02 45.27
N THR A 35 -5.57 27.14 45.16
CA THR A 35 -6.12 26.23 46.18
C THR A 35 -7.30 25.39 45.61
N ALA A 36 -7.44 24.17 46.12
CA ALA A 36 -8.60 23.24 46.19
C ALA A 36 -9.90 23.47 45.36
N SER A 37 -10.34 22.43 44.62
CA SER A 37 -11.45 21.53 45.05
C SER A 37 -12.14 20.78 43.88
N SER A 38 -12.30 19.47 44.09
CA SER A 38 -13.40 18.60 43.63
C SER A 38 -13.36 17.90 42.24
N THR A 39 -13.61 16.58 42.33
CA THR A 39 -14.23 15.65 41.35
C THR A 39 -13.37 14.85 40.36
N VAL A 40 -12.94 13.67 40.84
CA VAL A 40 -13.14 12.32 40.27
C VAL A 40 -13.02 12.12 38.75
N ALA A 41 -11.83 11.68 38.35
CA ALA A 41 -11.48 10.58 37.44
C ALA A 41 -12.47 10.10 36.35
N LYS A 42 -12.10 10.33 35.08
CA LYS A 42 -12.22 9.33 34.00
C LYS A 42 -11.00 9.41 33.08
N SER A 43 -10.14 8.41 33.21
CA SER A 43 -8.92 8.19 32.45
C SER A 43 -9.20 7.57 31.08
N HIS A 44 -8.46 8.07 30.07
CA HIS A 44 -7.79 7.32 28.98
C HIS A 44 -8.67 6.51 27.99
N CYS A 45 -8.45 6.45 26.68
CA CYS A 45 -7.35 6.86 25.81
C CYS A 45 -7.89 6.89 24.37
N LYS A 46 -7.63 7.96 23.60
CA LYS A 46 -7.83 7.99 22.14
C LYS A 46 -6.50 7.64 21.47
N ASN A 47 -6.42 6.44 20.90
CA ASN A 47 -5.27 6.03 20.08
C ASN A 47 -5.57 6.21 18.60
N ASN A 48 -4.93 7.22 18.01
CA ASN A 48 -4.63 7.29 16.59
C ASN A 48 -3.43 6.38 16.30
N LYS A 49 -3.54 5.46 15.32
CA LYS A 49 -2.38 4.79 14.72
C LYS A 49 -2.58 4.59 13.22
N SER A 50 -2.03 5.51 12.44
CA SER A 50 -1.45 5.25 11.12
C SER A 50 0.02 4.86 11.35
N GLY A 51 0.37 3.62 11.06
CA GLY A 51 1.75 3.14 11.12
C GLY A 51 2.54 3.62 9.92
N SER A 52 3.57 4.43 10.15
CA SER A 52 4.70 4.63 9.24
C SER A 52 5.93 4.06 9.94
N SER A 53 6.68 3.24 9.21
CA SER A 53 7.83 2.48 9.67
C SER A 53 8.97 3.38 10.12
N THR A 54 9.55 3.00 11.25
CA THR A 54 10.74 3.54 11.91
C THR A 54 11.97 3.41 11.03
N VAL A 55 12.70 4.52 10.82
CA VAL A 55 14.14 4.53 10.58
C VAL A 55 14.73 5.53 11.58
N VAL A 56 15.64 5.03 12.40
CA VAL A 56 16.36 5.76 13.44
C VAL A 56 17.23 6.83 12.77
N GLN A 57 16.92 8.11 13.01
CA GLN A 57 17.83 9.22 12.73
C GLN A 57 18.62 9.51 14.00
N VAL A 58 19.92 9.19 13.95
CA VAL A 58 20.92 9.76 14.87
C VAL A 58 21.18 11.18 14.40
N THR A 59 20.91 12.13 15.28
CA THR A 59 21.25 13.54 15.15
C THR A 59 22.77 13.72 15.25
N ALA A 60 23.38 14.27 14.21
CA ALA A 60 24.61 15.04 14.33
C ALA A 60 24.31 16.45 13.84
N VAL A 61 24.41 17.39 14.77
CA VAL A 61 24.39 18.83 14.54
C VAL A 61 25.72 19.17 13.89
N ALA A 62 25.70 19.74 12.69
CA ALA A 62 26.86 20.35 12.08
C ALA A 62 26.40 21.60 11.34
N ASP A 63 27.06 22.69 11.65
CA ASP A 63 26.73 24.07 11.30
C ASP A 63 26.69 24.28 9.78
N THR A 64 25.63 24.95 9.33
CA THR A 64 25.45 25.36 7.94
C THR A 64 25.89 26.81 7.80
N ASP A 65 27.18 27.08 7.60
CA ASP A 65 27.63 28.42 7.17
C ASP A 65 28.76 28.43 6.12
N ASP A 66 29.29 27.28 5.69
CA ASP A 66 30.33 27.23 4.64
C ASP A 66 29.81 26.61 3.32
N LEU A 67 28.92 27.33 2.64
CA LEU A 67 28.60 27.08 1.23
C LEU A 67 28.56 28.40 0.46
N ALA A 68 29.71 29.07 0.40
CA ALA A 68 29.94 30.11 -0.58
C ALA A 68 31.36 29.98 -1.12
N LEU A 69 31.43 29.84 -2.46
CA LEU A 69 32.62 29.88 -3.32
C LEU A 69 33.44 28.60 -3.40
N VAL A 70 33.10 27.72 -4.36
CA VAL A 70 33.97 27.41 -5.51
C VAL A 70 33.09 27.09 -6.73
N SER A 71 33.37 27.80 -7.81
CA SER A 71 32.83 27.71 -9.17
C SER A 71 33.19 26.36 -9.85
N GLN A 72 32.49 25.79 -10.83
CA GLN A 72 31.91 26.32 -12.06
C GLN A 72 30.78 25.39 -12.51
N GLY A 73 29.68 25.97 -12.99
CA GLY A 73 28.50 25.23 -13.43
C GLY A 73 28.79 24.28 -14.59
N LYS A 74 28.83 22.98 -14.32
CA LYS A 74 28.56 21.97 -15.34
C LYS A 74 27.05 21.93 -15.53
N ASN A 75 26.63 22.42 -16.69
CA ASN A 75 25.25 22.56 -17.11
C ASN A 75 24.52 21.21 -16.98
N LEU A 76 23.46 21.15 -16.16
CA LEU A 76 22.64 19.96 -15.95
C LEU A 76 22.19 19.33 -17.28
N ASN A 77 22.00 20.12 -18.34
CA ASN A 77 21.57 19.63 -19.66
C ASN A 77 22.64 18.79 -20.38
N VAL A 78 23.92 18.96 -20.06
CA VAL A 78 25.02 18.16 -20.63
C VAL A 78 25.03 16.75 -20.05
N MET A 79 24.64 16.57 -18.78
CA MET A 79 24.52 15.25 -18.16
C MET A 79 23.36 14.40 -18.71
N TYR A 80 22.34 15.03 -19.29
CA TYR A 80 21.15 14.33 -19.81
C TYR A 80 21.21 14.03 -21.32
N GLY A 81 22.25 14.45 -22.04
CA GLY A 81 22.32 14.26 -23.51
C GLY A 81 21.10 14.84 -24.26
N ALA A 82 20.37 15.77 -23.61
CA ALA A 82 19.13 16.33 -24.12
C ALA A 82 19.42 17.73 -24.68
N SER A 83 19.46 17.83 -26.01
CA SER A 83 19.52 19.14 -26.68
C SER A 83 18.24 19.94 -26.35
N PRO A 84 18.34 21.28 -26.11
CA PRO A 84 17.20 22.14 -25.75
C PRO A 84 15.99 22.10 -26.71
N SER A 85 16.13 21.56 -27.92
CA SER A 85 15.06 21.49 -28.92
C SER A 85 13.99 20.41 -28.69
N THR A 86 14.13 19.55 -27.68
CA THR A 86 13.17 18.45 -27.43
C THR A 86 12.17 18.75 -26.30
N ILE A 87 12.48 19.69 -25.41
CA ILE A 87 11.66 19.97 -24.21
C ILE A 87 10.58 21.03 -24.47
N ASP A 88 10.72 21.85 -25.51
CA ASP A 88 9.79 22.97 -25.75
C ASP A 88 8.64 22.68 -26.74
N LYS A 89 8.49 21.42 -27.19
CA LYS A 89 7.38 21.03 -28.09
C LYS A 89 6.06 20.71 -27.38
N TYR A 90 6.06 20.63 -26.04
CA TYR A 90 4.87 20.20 -25.28
C TYR A 90 4.41 21.18 -24.18
N SER A 91 4.94 22.40 -24.13
CA SER A 91 4.67 23.35 -23.05
C SER A 91 3.60 24.42 -23.36
N ARG A 92 2.96 24.43 -24.53
CA ARG A 92 1.88 25.40 -24.83
C ARG A 92 0.64 24.77 -25.46
N VAL A 93 -0.27 24.28 -24.62
CA VAL A 93 -1.70 24.36 -24.89
C VAL A 93 -2.36 24.94 -23.65
N ILE A 94 -2.41 26.26 -23.58
CA ILE A 94 -3.20 27.01 -22.62
C ILE A 94 -4.65 26.97 -23.12
N PHE A 95 -5.50 26.19 -22.47
CA PHE A 95 -6.95 26.27 -22.67
C PHE A 95 -7.53 27.40 -21.81
N PRO A 96 -8.26 28.38 -22.38
CA PRO A 96 -9.15 29.22 -21.60
C PRO A 96 -10.51 28.52 -21.39
N LYS A 97 -10.91 28.38 -20.13
CA LYS A 97 -12.26 28.00 -19.71
C LYS A 97 -13.21 29.19 -19.83
N LYS A 98 -14.39 29.02 -20.46
CA LYS A 98 -15.74 29.03 -19.83
C LYS A 98 -16.90 29.27 -20.84
N ARG A 99 -17.89 28.34 -20.79
CA ARG A 99 -19.37 28.47 -20.88
C ARG A 99 -19.97 29.01 -22.21
N LYS A 100 -21.10 28.56 -22.76
CA LYS A 100 -22.36 27.97 -22.26
C LYS A 100 -22.98 26.99 -23.28
N LEU A 101 -23.93 26.18 -22.79
CA LEU A 101 -24.85 25.32 -23.52
C LEU A 101 -25.49 25.96 -24.76
N PHE A 102 -25.58 25.20 -25.85
CA PHE A 102 -26.79 25.14 -26.69
C PHE A 102 -26.83 23.77 -27.40
N LYS A 103 -27.93 23.04 -27.21
CA LYS A 103 -28.29 21.88 -28.03
C LYS A 103 -28.79 22.41 -29.37
N ALA A 104 -28.14 22.04 -30.47
CA ALA A 104 -28.76 22.05 -31.79
C ALA A 104 -28.02 21.03 -32.66
N SER A 105 -28.73 19.95 -33.00
CA SER A 105 -28.40 19.05 -34.09
C SER A 105 -28.50 19.82 -35.40
N VAL A 106 -27.36 20.17 -36.00
CA VAL A 106 -27.28 20.56 -37.39
C VAL A 106 -26.09 19.83 -37.99
N ILE A 107 -26.39 18.86 -38.84
CA ILE A 107 -25.42 18.26 -39.75
C ILE A 107 -25.15 19.34 -40.80
N VAL A 108 -24.04 20.06 -40.64
CA VAL A 108 -23.49 20.91 -41.69
C VAL A 108 -22.26 20.19 -42.23
N ASN A 109 -22.42 19.56 -43.39
CA ASN A 109 -21.29 19.18 -44.23
C ASN A 109 -20.67 20.48 -44.77
N VAL A 110 -19.73 21.05 -44.02
CA VAL A 110 -18.84 22.09 -44.56
C VAL A 110 -17.66 21.35 -45.20
N TYR A 111 -17.69 21.26 -46.52
CA TYR A 111 -16.49 21.05 -47.31
C TYR A 111 -15.62 22.30 -47.14
N VAL A 112 -14.70 22.27 -46.17
CA VAL A 112 -13.59 23.21 -46.12
C VAL A 112 -12.43 22.59 -46.89
N SER A 113 -12.31 22.99 -48.15
CA SER A 113 -11.06 22.87 -48.90
C SER A 113 -9.98 23.66 -48.16
N ASN A 114 -9.12 22.94 -47.44
CA ASN A 114 -7.84 23.46 -46.97
C ASN A 114 -6.75 22.72 -47.72
N ASP A 115 -6.48 23.20 -48.94
CA ASP A 115 -5.20 22.99 -49.61
C ASP A 115 -4.15 23.82 -48.88
N CYS A 116 -3.71 23.31 -47.73
CA CYS A 116 -2.40 23.59 -47.19
C CYS A 116 -1.74 22.24 -46.90
N ARG A 117 -1.00 21.74 -47.90
CA ARG A 117 0.01 20.69 -47.71
C ARG A 117 1.05 21.23 -46.75
N THR A 118 0.78 21.10 -45.46
CA THR A 118 1.87 20.92 -44.51
C THR A 118 2.31 19.48 -44.72
N ASP A 119 3.51 19.30 -45.27
CA ASP A 119 4.22 18.03 -45.25
C ASP A 119 4.58 17.70 -43.79
N GLY A 120 3.55 17.45 -42.99
CA GLY A 120 3.65 16.95 -41.65
C GLY A 120 4.08 15.50 -41.77
N VAL A 121 5.39 15.28 -41.92
CA VAL A 121 6.01 13.97 -41.75
C VAL A 121 5.57 13.48 -40.37
N THR A 122 4.54 12.63 -40.36
CA THR A 122 4.10 11.97 -39.14
C THR A 122 5.15 10.90 -38.87
N GLN A 123 6.29 11.31 -38.32
CA GLN A 123 7.35 10.40 -37.91
C GLN A 123 6.77 9.54 -36.80
N THR A 124 6.23 8.39 -37.15
CA THR A 124 6.08 7.29 -36.21
C THR A 124 7.49 6.81 -35.90
N ARG A 125 8.17 7.51 -34.99
CA ARG A 125 9.45 7.06 -34.42
C ARG A 125 9.17 5.76 -33.69
N THR A 126 9.26 4.65 -34.41
CA THR A 126 9.34 3.33 -33.82
C THR A 126 10.73 3.27 -33.18
N PHE A 127 10.80 3.57 -31.88
CA PHE A 127 12.02 3.35 -31.11
C PHE A 127 12.32 1.85 -31.13
N LYS A 128 13.18 1.43 -32.06
CA LYS A 128 13.58 0.02 -32.26
C LYS A 128 14.59 -0.49 -31.23
N GLU A 129 15.05 0.38 -30.33
CA GLU A 129 16.24 0.10 -29.49
C GLU A 129 15.91 -0.37 -28.06
N VAL A 130 14.69 -0.22 -27.58
CA VAL A 130 14.33 -0.61 -26.21
C VAL A 130 13.53 -1.91 -26.23
N ASN A 131 14.19 -3.03 -25.90
CA ASN A 131 13.58 -4.35 -25.76
C ASN A 131 12.70 -4.46 -24.49
N ILE A 132 11.56 -3.75 -24.47
CA ILE A 132 10.51 -3.95 -23.45
C ILE A 132 9.38 -4.75 -24.08
N GLU A 133 9.44 -6.07 -23.91
CA GLU A 133 8.34 -6.94 -24.30
C GLU A 133 7.23 -6.90 -23.25
N TRP A 134 5.99 -6.69 -23.70
CA TRP A 134 4.83 -6.84 -22.84
C TRP A 134 4.29 -8.26 -22.95
N VAL A 135 4.51 -9.06 -21.91
CA VAL A 135 3.88 -10.38 -21.74
C VAL A 135 2.58 -10.19 -20.93
N PRO A 136 1.40 -10.53 -21.50
CA PRO A 136 0.15 -10.44 -20.76
C PRO A 136 0.16 -11.45 -19.59
N PRO A 137 -0.28 -11.06 -18.38
CA PRO A 137 -0.31 -11.97 -17.25
C PRO A 137 -1.30 -13.12 -17.48
N PRO A 138 -1.02 -14.32 -16.93
CA PRO A 138 -1.94 -15.44 -17.04
C PRO A 138 -3.30 -15.10 -16.43
N LYS A 139 -4.38 -15.54 -17.08
CA LYS A 139 -5.75 -15.30 -16.61
C LYS A 139 -6.04 -16.21 -15.41
N VAL A 140 -5.92 -15.67 -14.20
CA VAL A 140 -6.31 -16.35 -12.96
C VAL A 140 -7.81 -16.13 -12.68
N SER A 141 -8.53 -17.23 -12.48
CA SER A 141 -9.97 -17.20 -12.23
C SER A 141 -10.25 -16.52 -10.90
N CYS A 142 -11.36 -15.76 -10.80
CA CYS A 142 -11.75 -15.15 -9.52
C CYS A 142 -12.14 -16.17 -8.44
N LEU A 143 -12.27 -17.44 -8.82
CA LEU A 143 -12.65 -18.56 -7.95
C LEU A 143 -11.41 -19.33 -7.47
N ASP A 144 -10.23 -19.06 -8.04
CA ASP A 144 -9.00 -19.74 -7.67
C ASP A 144 -8.66 -19.42 -6.21
N PRO A 145 -8.38 -20.45 -5.37
CA PRO A 145 -8.17 -20.25 -3.93
C PRO A 145 -7.08 -19.23 -3.61
N MET A 146 -6.00 -19.20 -4.40
CA MET A 146 -4.91 -18.22 -4.27
C MET A 146 -5.39 -16.77 -4.41
N LYS A 147 -6.34 -16.51 -5.33
CA LYS A 147 -6.87 -15.16 -5.58
C LYS A 147 -7.97 -14.77 -4.61
N SER A 148 -8.80 -15.73 -4.20
CA SER A 148 -9.85 -15.48 -3.21
C SER A 148 -9.31 -15.35 -1.78
N GLY A 149 -8.07 -15.80 -1.55
CA GLY A 149 -7.44 -15.84 -0.24
C GLY A 149 -7.81 -17.07 0.58
N ASP A 150 -8.24 -18.15 -0.08
CA ASP A 150 -8.54 -19.44 0.55
C ASP A 150 -7.29 -20.33 0.51
N GLY A 151 -6.46 -20.29 1.56
CA GLY A 151 -5.29 -21.17 1.66
C GLY A 151 -5.69 -22.62 1.95
N GLY A 152 -6.59 -22.79 2.92
CA GLY A 152 -6.99 -24.11 3.39
C GLY A 152 -7.96 -24.87 2.46
N LYS A 153 -7.81 -26.20 2.44
CA LYS A 153 -8.78 -27.14 1.83
C LYS A 153 -9.93 -27.45 2.79
N LEU A 154 -10.95 -28.16 2.33
CA LEU A 154 -11.93 -28.76 3.24
C LEU A 154 -11.21 -29.75 4.16
N PRO A 155 -11.44 -29.71 5.48
CA PRO A 155 -10.83 -30.66 6.40
C PRO A 155 -11.29 -32.08 6.05
N GLN A 156 -10.36 -33.03 6.17
CA GLN A 156 -10.65 -34.43 5.96
C GLN A 156 -11.56 -34.93 7.09
N LEU A 157 -12.63 -35.62 6.72
CA LEU A 157 -13.59 -36.17 7.67
C LEU A 157 -13.37 -37.66 7.89
N ASP A 158 -13.60 -38.07 9.13
CA ASP A 158 -13.84 -39.46 9.51
C ASP A 158 -15.25 -39.89 9.05
N LEU A 159 -15.30 -40.79 8.06
CA LEU A 159 -16.54 -41.27 7.45
C LEU A 159 -17.34 -42.20 8.37
N SER A 160 -16.70 -42.80 9.37
CA SER A 160 -17.37 -43.67 10.34
C SER A 160 -18.29 -42.89 11.29
N ARG A 161 -18.09 -41.57 11.39
CA ARG A 161 -18.88 -40.70 12.26
C ARG A 161 -20.36 -40.68 11.83
N PRO A 162 -21.31 -40.66 12.78
CA PRO A 162 -22.72 -40.51 12.45
C PRO A 162 -23.06 -39.15 11.83
N GLN A 163 -24.13 -39.09 11.04
CA GLN A 163 -24.65 -37.84 10.50
C GLN A 163 -25.05 -36.86 11.62
N PHE A 164 -24.92 -35.55 11.34
CA PHE A 164 -25.20 -34.49 12.32
C PHE A 164 -26.60 -34.58 12.97
N LYS A 165 -27.62 -35.05 12.24
CA LYS A 165 -28.99 -35.22 12.78
C LYS A 165 -29.03 -36.14 14.00
N PHE A 166 -28.22 -37.21 13.98
CA PHE A 166 -28.17 -38.20 15.05
C PHE A 166 -27.25 -37.76 16.20
N ALA A 167 -26.26 -36.91 15.90
CA ALA A 167 -25.27 -36.40 16.87
C ALA A 167 -25.64 -35.04 17.49
N ARG A 168 -26.87 -34.53 17.27
CA ARG A 168 -27.25 -33.17 17.71
C ARG A 168 -27.39 -33.05 19.24
N ASN A 169 -27.90 -34.08 19.90
CA ASN A 169 -28.29 -34.03 21.31
C ASN A 169 -27.41 -34.90 22.22
N LYS A 170 -26.57 -35.77 21.65
CA LYS A 170 -25.71 -36.73 22.36
C LYS A 170 -24.29 -36.63 21.83
N SER A 171 -23.30 -36.79 22.72
CA SER A 171 -21.88 -36.74 22.32
C SER A 171 -21.53 -37.90 21.37
N LYS A 172 -20.46 -37.76 20.57
CA LYS A 172 -20.01 -38.79 19.60
C LYS A 172 -19.87 -40.17 20.25
N ALA A 173 -19.30 -40.22 21.45
CA ALA A 173 -19.13 -41.43 22.26
C ALA A 173 -20.47 -42.08 22.60
N GLN A 174 -21.43 -41.29 23.09
CA GLN A 174 -22.76 -41.79 23.47
C GLN A 174 -23.58 -42.38 22.32
N PHE A 175 -23.22 -42.16 21.05
CA PHE A 175 -23.89 -42.82 19.92
C PHE A 175 -23.13 -44.09 19.46
N ALA A 176 -21.79 -44.05 19.47
CA ALA A 176 -20.96 -45.19 19.09
C ALA A 176 -21.07 -46.33 20.12
N ASP A 177 -21.09 -45.99 21.40
CA ASP A 177 -21.03 -46.91 22.54
C ASP A 177 -22.41 -47.49 22.90
N ARG A 178 -23.47 -47.14 22.15
CA ARG A 178 -24.82 -47.68 22.38
C ARG A 178 -24.88 -49.12 21.93
N GLU A 179 -24.98 -50.04 22.88
CA GLU A 179 -25.17 -51.48 22.61
C GLU A 179 -26.58 -51.78 22.08
N ASP A 180 -27.57 -50.93 22.41
CA ASP A 180 -28.97 -51.07 21.97
C ASP A 180 -29.18 -51.03 20.44
N ILE A 181 -28.18 -50.55 19.69
CA ILE A 181 -28.30 -50.28 18.24
C ILE A 181 -27.49 -51.32 17.47
N SER A 182 -28.17 -52.07 16.60
CA SER A 182 -27.53 -53.03 15.68
C SER A 182 -26.38 -52.38 14.88
N PRO A 183 -25.26 -53.10 14.66
CA PRO A 183 -24.12 -52.59 13.89
C PRO A 183 -24.50 -52.12 12.47
N ASP A 184 -25.49 -52.76 11.84
CA ASP A 184 -25.96 -52.38 10.51
C ASP A 184 -26.60 -50.99 10.51
N ILE A 185 -27.36 -50.66 11.56
CA ILE A 185 -27.98 -49.34 11.72
C ILE A 185 -26.90 -48.29 11.98
N LYS A 186 -25.86 -48.61 12.77
CA LYS A 186 -24.70 -47.72 12.97
C LYS A 186 -24.00 -47.44 11.64
N LYS A 187 -23.85 -48.45 10.80
CA LYS A 187 -23.26 -48.32 9.46
C LYS A 187 -24.12 -47.44 8.54
N VAL A 188 -25.42 -47.66 8.44
CA VAL A 188 -26.33 -46.85 7.60
C VAL A 188 -26.43 -45.39 8.07
N THR A 189 -26.31 -45.14 9.37
CA THR A 189 -26.37 -43.78 9.95
C THR A 189 -25.04 -43.03 9.89
N SER A 190 -23.95 -43.68 9.50
CA SER A 190 -22.63 -43.08 9.31
C SER A 190 -22.58 -42.10 8.13
N LEU A 191 -21.50 -41.32 8.05
CA LEU A 191 -21.22 -40.38 6.96
C LEU A 191 -20.76 -41.07 5.67
N GLU A 192 -20.29 -42.32 5.75
CA GLU A 192 -19.90 -43.16 4.62
C GLU A 192 -21.07 -43.33 3.64
N PHE A 193 -22.26 -43.66 4.15
CA PHE A 193 -23.49 -43.84 3.36
C PHE A 193 -24.26 -42.53 3.14
N ALA A 194 -23.81 -41.42 3.72
CA ALA A 194 -24.50 -40.15 3.63
C ALA A 194 -24.08 -39.36 2.38
N PRO A 195 -24.99 -38.57 1.78
CA PRO A 195 -24.62 -37.70 0.67
C PRO A 195 -23.67 -36.60 1.14
N LEU A 196 -22.85 -36.09 0.22
CA LEU A 196 -21.83 -35.05 0.49
C LEU A 196 -22.35 -33.85 1.29
N ARG A 197 -23.60 -33.43 1.07
CA ARG A 197 -24.22 -32.32 1.83
C ARG A 197 -24.21 -32.58 3.35
N LYS A 198 -24.37 -33.83 3.79
CA LYS A 198 -24.32 -34.22 5.20
C LYS A 198 -22.90 -34.22 5.75
N GLN A 199 -21.93 -34.65 4.94
CA GLN A 199 -20.51 -34.54 5.28
C GLN A 199 -20.11 -33.06 5.46
N VAL A 200 -20.44 -32.19 4.50
CA VAL A 200 -20.18 -30.74 4.59
C VAL A 200 -20.92 -30.11 5.78
N GLN A 201 -22.11 -30.60 6.14
CA GLN A 201 -22.83 -30.14 7.33
C GLN A 201 -22.03 -30.45 8.61
N VAL A 202 -21.43 -31.64 8.72
CA VAL A 202 -20.60 -32.00 9.88
C VAL A 202 -19.36 -31.12 9.94
N ILE A 203 -18.64 -30.94 8.82
CA ILE A 203 -17.50 -30.00 8.73
C ILE A 203 -17.90 -28.60 9.20
N LYS A 204 -19.08 -28.14 8.75
CA LYS A 204 -19.61 -26.83 9.12
C LYS A 204 -19.72 -26.68 10.64
N HIS A 205 -20.28 -27.68 11.32
CA HIS A 205 -20.46 -27.62 12.76
C HIS A 205 -19.14 -27.76 13.53
N ASP A 206 -18.19 -28.58 13.06
CA ASP A 206 -16.89 -28.73 13.71
C ASP A 206 -16.09 -27.41 13.65
N VAL A 207 -16.04 -26.79 12.47
CA VAL A 207 -15.35 -25.50 12.30
C VAL A 207 -16.05 -24.39 13.07
N LEU A 208 -17.39 -24.36 13.08
CA LEU A 208 -18.14 -23.40 13.90
C LEU A 208 -17.88 -23.59 15.39
N GLY A 209 -17.80 -24.83 15.87
CA GLY A 209 -17.50 -25.15 17.27
C GLY A 209 -16.23 -24.48 17.78
N ASN A 210 -15.22 -24.35 16.91
CA ASN A 210 -13.95 -23.72 17.22
C ASN A 210 -13.97 -22.18 17.16
N ILE A 211 -14.95 -21.59 16.46
CA ILE A 211 -14.96 -20.16 16.11
C ILE A 211 -16.04 -19.38 16.88
N GLN A 212 -17.17 -20.02 17.15
CA GLN A 212 -18.34 -19.42 17.75
C GLN A 212 -18.05 -18.88 19.17
N ARG A 213 -18.73 -17.79 19.57
CA ARG A 213 -18.58 -17.22 20.92
C ARG A 213 -19.23 -18.07 22.01
N HIS A 214 -20.38 -18.64 21.66
CA HIS A 214 -21.15 -19.54 22.50
C HIS A 214 -21.83 -20.58 21.62
N THR A 215 -22.42 -21.61 22.22
CA THR A 215 -22.96 -22.80 21.52
C THR A 215 -24.06 -22.52 20.50
N PHE A 216 -24.75 -21.39 20.62
CA PHE A 216 -25.87 -20.99 19.76
C PHE A 216 -25.55 -19.75 18.90
N ASP A 217 -24.29 -19.35 18.83
CA ASP A 217 -23.87 -18.17 18.07
C ASP A 217 -23.93 -18.48 16.56
N CYS A 218 -25.01 -18.01 15.92
CA CYS A 218 -25.25 -18.16 14.49
C CYS A 218 -25.05 -16.85 13.71
N ALA A 219 -25.01 -15.72 14.39
CA ALA A 219 -25.16 -14.38 13.80
C ALA A 219 -23.91 -13.50 13.94
N SER A 220 -22.93 -13.90 14.75
CA SER A 220 -21.66 -13.16 14.81
C SER A 220 -20.97 -13.10 13.45
N LEU A 221 -20.18 -12.05 13.25
CA LEU A 221 -19.40 -11.87 12.02
C LEU A 221 -18.49 -13.08 11.75
N GLU A 222 -17.87 -13.62 12.79
CA GLU A 222 -16.94 -14.75 12.69
C GLU A 222 -17.67 -16.04 12.32
N ALA A 223 -18.81 -16.33 12.97
CA ALA A 223 -19.63 -17.49 12.63
C ALA A 223 -20.15 -17.40 11.19
N ALA A 224 -20.57 -16.21 10.75
CA ALA A 224 -20.98 -15.97 9.38
C ALA A 224 -19.82 -16.14 8.37
N ILE A 225 -18.63 -15.62 8.67
CA ILE A 225 -17.42 -15.80 7.85
C ILE A 225 -17.02 -17.27 7.78
N ALA A 226 -17.04 -18.00 8.89
CA ALA A 226 -16.75 -19.44 8.92
C ALA A 226 -17.74 -20.23 8.06
N CYS A 227 -19.04 -19.93 8.20
CA CYS A 227 -20.09 -20.53 7.37
C CYS A 227 -19.86 -20.28 5.87
N LEU A 228 -19.54 -19.04 5.49
CA LEU A 228 -19.27 -18.69 4.10
C LEU A 228 -18.01 -19.37 3.57
N THR A 229 -16.95 -19.43 4.37
CA THR A 229 -15.68 -20.06 3.99
C THR A 229 -15.87 -21.54 3.65
N ILE A 230 -16.64 -22.28 4.44
CA ILE A 230 -16.92 -23.70 4.17
C ILE A 230 -17.78 -23.87 2.93
N LYS A 231 -18.76 -22.98 2.71
CA LYS A 231 -19.56 -22.95 1.48
C LYS A 231 -18.69 -22.68 0.25
N ILE A 232 -17.78 -21.71 0.33
CA ILE A 232 -16.85 -21.34 -0.74
C ILE A 232 -15.93 -22.51 -1.07
N ARG A 233 -15.29 -23.14 -0.08
CA ARG A 233 -14.41 -24.30 -0.32
C ARG A 233 -15.14 -25.46 -1.00
N ASN A 234 -16.39 -25.73 -0.59
CA ASN A 234 -17.21 -26.75 -1.24
C ASN A 234 -17.61 -26.36 -2.68
N GLN A 235 -17.92 -25.09 -2.92
CA GLN A 235 -18.24 -24.57 -4.25
C GLN A 235 -17.02 -24.57 -5.17
N GLN A 236 -15.84 -24.19 -4.68
CA GLN A 236 -14.58 -24.27 -5.41
C GLN A 236 -14.31 -25.71 -5.87
N ARG A 237 -14.44 -26.70 -4.97
CA ARG A 237 -14.36 -28.12 -5.33
C ARG A 237 -15.33 -28.49 -6.46
N HIS A 238 -16.59 -28.07 -6.36
CA HIS A 238 -17.61 -28.35 -7.39
C HIS A 238 -17.27 -27.67 -8.72
N THR A 239 -16.91 -26.39 -8.71
CA THR A 239 -16.56 -25.63 -9.91
C THR A 239 -15.32 -26.17 -10.62
N THR A 240 -14.32 -26.67 -9.87
CA THR A 240 -13.15 -27.33 -10.46
C THR A 240 -13.55 -28.55 -11.30
N LYS A 241 -14.52 -29.35 -10.82
CA LYS A 241 -15.04 -30.52 -11.52
C LYS A 241 -16.03 -30.15 -12.63
N CYS A 242 -16.97 -29.26 -12.34
CA CYS A 242 -18.11 -28.89 -13.17
C CYS A 242 -17.96 -27.45 -13.71
N LYS A 243 -17.01 -27.25 -14.63
CA LYS A 243 -16.66 -25.91 -15.15
C LYS A 243 -17.77 -25.21 -15.97
N ARG A 244 -18.72 -25.99 -16.51
CA ARG A 244 -19.85 -25.51 -17.32
C ARG A 244 -21.02 -24.98 -16.51
N ASP A 245 -21.07 -25.29 -15.21
CA ASP A 245 -22.15 -24.82 -14.33
C ASP A 245 -21.98 -23.33 -14.02
N VAL A 246 -22.69 -22.50 -14.79
CA VAL A 246 -22.61 -21.04 -14.69
C VAL A 246 -23.15 -20.55 -13.35
N MET A 247 -24.26 -21.11 -12.89
CA MET A 247 -24.94 -20.69 -11.66
C MET A 247 -24.07 -20.92 -10.44
N SER A 248 -23.44 -22.10 -10.33
CA SER A 248 -22.54 -22.38 -9.21
C SER A 248 -21.33 -21.43 -9.18
N ARG A 249 -20.80 -21.03 -10.34
CA ARG A 249 -19.69 -20.04 -10.41
C ARG A 249 -20.12 -18.66 -9.92
N VAL A 250 -21.31 -18.21 -10.33
CA VAL A 250 -21.87 -16.91 -9.91
C VAL A 250 -22.08 -16.92 -8.40
N ILE A 251 -22.72 -17.96 -7.87
CA ILE A 251 -22.96 -18.11 -6.43
C ILE A 251 -21.63 -18.16 -5.66
N CYS A 252 -20.62 -18.85 -6.17
CA CYS A 252 -19.30 -18.89 -5.55
C CYS A 252 -18.66 -17.51 -5.49
N LYS A 253 -18.71 -16.75 -6.60
CA LYS A 253 -18.21 -15.38 -6.67
C LYS A 253 -18.92 -14.47 -5.68
N GLU A 254 -20.25 -14.51 -5.62
CA GLU A 254 -21.02 -13.72 -4.66
C GLU A 254 -20.69 -14.06 -3.21
N ASN A 255 -20.49 -15.35 -2.88
CA ASN A 255 -20.12 -15.75 -1.53
C ASN A 255 -18.73 -15.24 -1.14
N ILE A 256 -17.77 -15.24 -2.06
CA ILE A 256 -16.44 -14.65 -1.86
C ILE A 256 -16.57 -13.14 -1.58
N GLU A 257 -17.36 -12.42 -2.38
CA GLU A 257 -17.57 -10.97 -2.19
C GLU A 257 -18.30 -10.66 -0.86
N ARG A 258 -19.34 -11.43 -0.52
CA ARG A 258 -20.04 -11.33 0.78
C ARG A 258 -19.07 -11.56 1.94
N ARG A 259 -18.23 -12.59 1.88
CA ARG A 259 -17.22 -12.87 2.91
C ARG A 259 -16.23 -11.71 3.03
N ASN A 260 -15.72 -11.20 1.91
CA ASN A 260 -14.74 -10.11 1.91
C ASN A 260 -15.32 -8.82 2.51
N SER A 261 -16.62 -8.57 2.28
CA SER A 261 -17.36 -7.50 2.95
C SER A 261 -17.39 -7.72 4.47
N LEU A 262 -17.75 -8.91 4.94
CA LEU A 262 -17.75 -9.22 6.38
C LEU A 262 -16.35 -9.12 7.01
N LEU A 263 -15.30 -9.57 6.32
CA LEU A 263 -13.91 -9.42 6.78
C LEU A 263 -13.51 -7.94 6.89
N LYS A 264 -13.92 -7.10 5.94
CA LYS A 264 -13.72 -5.65 6.01
C LYS A 264 -14.43 -5.05 7.23
N HIS A 265 -15.63 -5.52 7.56
CA HIS A 265 -16.35 -5.08 8.76
C HIS A 265 -15.65 -5.56 10.02
N LEU A 266 -15.31 -6.85 10.12
CA LEU A 266 -14.64 -7.42 11.29
C LEU A 266 -13.32 -6.70 11.59
N ARG A 267 -12.52 -6.42 10.57
CA ARG A 267 -11.26 -5.66 10.69
C ARG A 267 -11.45 -4.27 11.30
N LYS A 268 -12.58 -3.60 11.03
CA LYS A 268 -12.91 -2.28 11.60
C LYS A 268 -13.41 -2.38 13.04
N PHE A 269 -14.17 -3.41 13.37
CA PHE A 269 -14.78 -3.58 14.69
C PHE A 269 -13.82 -4.16 15.72
N ASP A 270 -13.15 -5.26 15.39
CA ASP A 270 -12.23 -5.96 16.29
C ASP A 270 -11.06 -6.56 15.49
N TYR A 271 -9.93 -5.86 15.54
CA TYR A 271 -8.74 -6.24 14.80
C TYR A 271 -8.08 -7.51 15.35
N LYS A 272 -8.07 -7.72 16.68
CA LYS A 272 -7.46 -8.93 17.28
C LYS A 272 -8.22 -10.17 16.85
N ARG A 273 -9.54 -10.08 16.87
CA ARG A 273 -10.41 -11.19 16.47
C ARG A 273 -10.38 -11.44 14.98
N PHE A 274 -10.19 -10.40 14.19
CA PHE A 274 -9.92 -10.51 12.75
C PHE A 274 -8.64 -11.32 12.48
N GLU A 275 -7.50 -10.98 13.09
CA GLU A 275 -6.24 -11.72 12.89
C GLU A 275 -6.34 -13.17 13.35
N TRP A 276 -6.90 -13.41 14.53
CA TRP A 276 -7.16 -14.75 15.04
C TRP A 276 -8.03 -15.58 14.08
N LEU A 277 -9.08 -14.97 13.51
CA LEU A 277 -9.98 -15.66 12.58
C LEU A 277 -9.25 -16.04 11.27
N LEU A 278 -8.38 -15.17 10.75
CA LEU A 278 -7.58 -15.46 9.55
C LEU A 278 -6.67 -16.66 9.78
N GLU A 279 -6.01 -16.72 10.94
CA GLU A 279 -5.16 -17.85 11.32
C GLU A 279 -5.97 -19.15 11.46
N LYS A 280 -7.09 -19.12 12.20
CA LYS A 280 -7.92 -20.31 12.45
C LYS A 280 -8.57 -20.88 11.20
N LEU A 281 -8.97 -20.02 10.27
CA LEU A 281 -9.57 -20.45 9.01
C LEU A 281 -8.56 -20.62 7.90
N ASP A 282 -7.26 -20.33 8.08
CA ASP A 282 -6.25 -20.31 7.01
C ASP A 282 -6.70 -19.47 5.81
N LEU A 283 -6.95 -18.19 6.09
CA LEU A 283 -7.41 -17.17 5.14
C LEU A 283 -6.38 -16.06 4.97
N VAL A 284 -6.18 -15.63 3.73
CA VAL A 284 -5.37 -14.46 3.37
C VAL A 284 -6.28 -13.31 2.97
N TYR A 285 -6.24 -12.22 3.74
CA TYR A 285 -7.06 -11.05 3.46
C TYR A 285 -6.40 -10.15 2.40
N HIS A 286 -7.07 -10.02 1.26
CA HIS A 286 -6.70 -9.09 0.20
C HIS A 286 -7.61 -7.85 0.27
N PRO A 287 -7.08 -6.65 0.58
CA PRO A 287 -7.88 -5.42 0.57
C PRO A 287 -8.33 -5.09 -0.87
N HIS A 288 -9.57 -4.61 -1.01
CA HIS A 288 -10.05 -4.11 -2.30
C HIS A 288 -9.31 -2.81 -2.67
N PRO A 289 -8.76 -2.69 -3.89
CA PRO A 289 -8.14 -1.44 -4.32
C PRO A 289 -9.19 -0.32 -4.41
N GLU A 290 -8.75 0.94 -4.23
CA GLU A 290 -9.65 2.10 -4.33
C GLU A 290 -10.25 2.26 -5.72
N THR A 291 -9.44 2.02 -6.75
CA THR A 291 -9.86 2.08 -8.15
C THR A 291 -9.44 0.82 -8.90
N ILE A 292 -10.36 0.25 -9.67
CA ILE A 292 -10.09 -0.91 -10.51
C ILE A 292 -9.63 -0.40 -11.88
N ILE A 293 -8.31 -0.39 -12.09
CA ILE A 293 -7.72 0.01 -13.36
C ILE A 293 -7.60 -1.24 -14.27
N PRO A 294 -8.22 -1.25 -15.46
CA PRO A 294 -8.08 -2.37 -16.37
C PRO A 294 -6.64 -2.50 -16.87
N VAL A 295 -6.13 -3.74 -16.92
CA VAL A 295 -4.80 -4.04 -17.47
C VAL A 295 -4.89 -4.03 -19.00
N THR A 296 -4.46 -2.93 -19.62
CA THR A 296 -4.38 -2.78 -21.08
C THR A 296 -2.94 -2.90 -21.56
N ARG A 297 -2.74 -3.32 -22.82
CA ARG A 297 -1.41 -3.40 -23.45
C ARG A 297 -0.67 -2.06 -23.36
N LYS A 298 -1.31 -0.98 -23.85
CA LYS A 298 -0.74 0.37 -23.85
C LYS A 298 -0.37 0.84 -22.44
N GLY A 299 -1.29 0.69 -21.48
CA GLY A 299 -1.05 1.10 -20.10
C GLY A 299 0.08 0.30 -19.44
N SER A 300 0.17 -0.99 -19.75
CA SER A 300 1.24 -1.85 -19.23
C SER A 300 2.60 -1.49 -19.82
N ILE A 301 2.68 -1.29 -21.14
CA ILE A 301 3.92 -0.86 -21.81
C ILE A 301 4.41 0.46 -21.23
N ILE A 302 3.53 1.46 -21.09
CA ILE A 302 3.89 2.75 -20.48
C ILE A 302 4.49 2.55 -19.09
N LYS A 303 3.83 1.76 -18.23
CA LYS A 303 4.35 1.45 -16.89
C LYS A 303 5.72 0.77 -16.94
N LEU A 304 5.89 -0.24 -17.80
CA LEU A 304 7.17 -0.94 -17.96
C LEU A 304 8.27 -0.01 -18.44
N THR A 305 7.98 0.88 -19.39
CA THR A 305 8.91 1.90 -19.87
C THR A 305 9.25 2.90 -18.77
N THR A 306 8.29 3.35 -17.99
CA THR A 306 8.54 4.23 -16.82
C THR A 306 9.47 3.55 -15.83
N ILE A 307 9.17 2.31 -15.42
CA ILE A 307 10.00 1.54 -14.48
C ILE A 307 11.42 1.35 -15.03
N TYR A 308 11.56 1.06 -16.32
CA TYR A 308 12.85 0.91 -16.97
C TYR A 308 13.67 2.20 -16.94
N CYS A 309 13.07 3.33 -17.34
CA CYS A 309 13.71 4.64 -17.32
C CYS A 309 14.09 5.07 -15.90
N GLU A 310 13.22 4.81 -14.92
CA GLU A 310 13.49 5.07 -13.50
C GLU A 310 14.66 4.24 -13.00
N ARG A 311 14.74 2.96 -13.36
CA ARG A 311 15.88 2.09 -13.00
C ARG A 311 17.19 2.63 -13.56
N ILE A 312 17.23 3.06 -14.82
CA ILE A 312 18.43 3.67 -15.41
C ILE A 312 18.80 4.96 -14.68
N ARG A 313 17.82 5.83 -14.44
CA ARG A 313 18.03 7.10 -13.74
C ARG A 313 18.60 6.87 -12.35
N ASN A 314 18.02 5.95 -11.59
CA ASN A 314 18.45 5.62 -10.23
C ASN A 314 19.86 5.02 -10.24
N GLY A 315 20.17 4.12 -11.18
CA GLY A 315 21.52 3.57 -11.31
C GLY A 315 22.58 4.64 -11.59
N ARG A 316 22.27 5.64 -12.43
CA ARG A 316 23.16 6.78 -12.67
C ARG A 316 23.33 7.67 -11.43
N LEU A 317 22.23 7.97 -10.74
CA LEU A 317 22.26 8.77 -9.50
C LEU A 317 23.05 8.07 -8.40
N GLU A 318 22.92 6.75 -8.27
CA GLU A 318 23.67 5.95 -7.31
C GLU A 318 25.16 5.92 -7.64
N ALA A 319 25.54 5.80 -8.92
CA ALA A 319 26.94 5.88 -9.34
C ALA A 319 27.54 7.25 -9.01
N TYR A 320 26.85 8.34 -9.36
CA TYR A 320 27.31 9.69 -9.07
C TYR A 320 27.38 9.98 -7.56
N LYS A 321 26.42 9.45 -6.78
CA LYS A 321 26.47 9.55 -5.32
C LYS A 321 27.73 8.91 -4.74
N LYS A 322 28.14 7.75 -5.25
CA LYS A 322 29.39 7.09 -4.84
C LYS A 322 30.62 7.92 -5.20
N GLU A 323 30.63 8.55 -6.37
CA GLU A 323 31.70 9.48 -6.77
C GLU A 323 31.82 10.65 -5.80
N LEU A 324 30.71 11.32 -5.51
CA LEU A 324 30.68 12.43 -4.55
C LEU A 324 31.08 12.00 -3.13
N ASP A 325 30.70 10.80 -2.70
CA ASP A 325 31.09 10.30 -1.37
C ASP A 325 32.61 10.05 -1.30
N MET A 326 33.26 9.65 -2.40
CA MET A 326 34.74 9.58 -2.47
C MET A 326 35.38 10.98 -2.47
N GLU A 327 34.80 11.94 -3.19
CA GLU A 327 35.29 13.32 -3.20
C GLU A 327 35.18 14.00 -1.83
N LYS A 328 34.11 13.72 -1.07
CA LYS A 328 33.98 14.22 0.32
C LYS A 328 35.12 13.76 1.20
N VAL A 329 35.55 12.51 1.08
CA VAL A 329 36.68 11.98 1.86
C VAL A 329 37.97 12.71 1.49
N LYS A 330 38.22 12.93 0.20
CA LYS A 330 39.38 13.71 -0.26
C LYS A 330 39.36 15.14 0.28
N PHE A 331 38.22 15.83 0.12
CA PHE A 331 38.03 17.19 0.60
C PHE A 331 38.20 17.31 2.12
N ALA A 332 37.73 16.33 2.89
CA ALA A 332 37.92 16.32 4.34
C ALA A 332 39.40 16.23 4.75
N ASN A 333 40.20 15.44 4.02
CA ASN A 333 41.64 15.35 4.26
C ASN A 333 42.36 16.66 3.91
N GLU A 334 42.06 17.23 2.73
CA GLU A 334 42.61 18.52 2.29
C GLU A 334 42.25 19.64 3.28
N LYS A 335 41.01 19.65 3.77
CA LYS A 335 40.54 20.60 4.79
C LYS A 335 41.37 20.46 6.08
N ALA A 336 41.58 19.24 6.58
CA ALA A 336 42.35 19.02 7.81
C ALA A 336 43.84 19.39 7.65
N GLU A 337 44.42 19.17 6.47
CA GLU A 337 45.79 19.62 6.17
C GLU A 337 45.89 21.15 6.12
N LEU A 338 44.91 21.80 5.49
CA LEU A 338 44.85 23.26 5.42
C LEU A 338 44.65 23.88 6.80
N GLU A 339 43.77 23.32 7.64
CA GLU A 339 43.58 23.75 9.03
C GLU A 339 44.88 23.67 9.82
N LYS A 340 45.64 22.57 9.71
CA LYS A 340 46.96 22.43 10.34
C LYS A 340 47.96 23.47 9.84
N TRP A 341 47.97 23.77 8.54
CA TRP A 341 48.84 24.80 7.98
C TRP A 341 48.49 26.19 8.51
N ILE A 342 47.19 26.52 8.59
CA ILE A 342 46.71 27.78 9.18
C ILE A 342 47.14 27.90 10.64
N GLU A 343 46.93 26.86 11.45
CA GLU A 343 47.33 26.85 12.86
C GLU A 343 48.83 27.12 13.06
N GLU A 344 49.69 26.56 12.21
CA GLU A 344 51.12 26.76 12.27
C GLU A 344 51.53 28.18 11.84
N GLU A 345 50.93 28.74 10.79
CA GLU A 345 51.15 30.13 10.37
C GLU A 345 50.68 31.13 11.44
N GLU A 346 49.52 30.89 12.05
CA GLU A 346 49.00 31.74 13.14
C GLU A 346 49.89 31.71 14.38
N ARG A 347 50.50 30.56 14.69
CA ARG A 347 51.52 30.41 15.74
C ARG A 347 52.80 31.17 15.40
N GLN A 348 53.28 31.09 14.14
CA GLN A 348 54.47 31.82 13.70
C GLN A 348 54.27 33.34 13.72
N LEU A 349 53.07 33.82 13.39
CA LEU A 349 52.70 35.24 13.44
C LEU A 349 52.34 35.74 14.84
N GLY A 350 52.31 34.86 15.85
CA GLY A 350 52.03 35.21 17.25
C GLY A 350 50.58 35.65 17.51
N LEU A 351 49.64 35.23 16.65
CA LEU A 351 48.22 35.57 16.76
C LEU A 351 47.46 34.61 17.69
N ILE A 352 48.03 33.42 17.92
CA ILE A 352 47.51 32.39 18.82
C ILE A 352 48.61 32.05 19.83
N ASN A 353 48.31 32.24 21.13
CA ASN A 353 49.20 31.89 22.25
C ASN A 353 49.02 30.43 22.68
#